data_AF-K1T908-F1
#
_entry.id   AF-K1T908-F1
#
_cell.length_a   1.000
_cell.length_b   1.000
_cell.length_c   1.000
_cell.angle_alpha   90.00
_cell.angle_beta   90.00
_cell.angle_gamma   90.00
#
_symmetry.space_group_name_H-M   'P 1'
#
loop_
_entity.id
_entity.type
_entity.pdbx_description
1 polymer ?
#
loop_
_entity_poly.entity_id
_entity_poly.type
_entity_poly.pdbx_seq_one_letter_code
_entity_poly.pdbx_strand_id
1 'polypeptide(L)'
;GIEEGQRHNYLLWYMDIANLLREEGKEEKGHLEHTLHLIGDLNDLHLQLMKLPIGEHYRQTFARLEPELPRLRAVLGREMSDIELCFRALYAAMLYRIKGEGGKSAVSDTIEYVSPVIAELADMYGKVERGEADLFKDTAPER
;
A
#
# COMPACT_ATOMS: atom_id res chain seq x y z
N GLY A 1 11.17 -14.18 26.50
CA GLY A 1 10.95 -15.24 25.49
C GLY A 1 9.48 -15.33 25.23
N ILE A 2 9.06 -15.59 23.99
CA ILE A 2 7.64 -15.70 23.62
C ILE A 2 7.01 -16.88 24.38
N GLU A 3 5.88 -16.65 25.05
CA GLU A 3 5.12 -17.68 25.79
C GLU A 3 4.65 -18.81 24.86
N GLU A 4 4.56 -20.03 25.39
CA GLU A 4 4.31 -21.24 24.59
C GLU A 4 2.97 -21.23 23.84
N GLY A 5 1.91 -20.68 24.45
CA GLY A 5 0.63 -20.47 23.78
C GLY A 5 0.68 -19.47 22.61
N GLN A 6 1.54 -18.46 22.70
CA GLN A 6 1.73 -17.51 21.59
C GLN A 6 2.47 -18.16 20.41
N ARG A 7 3.46 -19.03 20.68
CA ARG A 7 4.17 -19.76 19.63
C ARG A 7 3.24 -20.65 18.80
N HIS A 8 2.26 -21.29 19.43
CA HIS A 8 1.26 -22.11 18.73
C HIS A 8 0.38 -21.26 17.80
N ASN A 9 -0.11 -20.11 18.27
CA ASN A 9 -0.94 -19.22 17.45
C ASN A 9 -0.18 -18.67 16.24
N TYR A 10 1.09 -18.30 16.40
CA TYR A 10 1.91 -17.86 15.27
C TYR A 10 2.11 -19.00 14.26
N LEU A 11 2.34 -20.23 14.73
CA LEU A 11 2.50 -21.38 13.83
C LEU A 11 1.23 -21.60 12.99
N LEU A 12 0.06 -21.59 13.61
CA LEU A 12 -1.22 -21.74 12.89
C LEU A 12 -1.39 -20.62 11.84
N TRP A 13 -1.14 -19.37 12.22
CA TRP A 13 -1.22 -18.24 11.30
C TRP A 13 -0.27 -18.37 10.10
N TYR A 14 0.97 -18.81 10.31
CA TYR A 14 1.91 -19.08 9.22
C TYR A 14 1.46 -20.24 8.33
N MET A 15 0.86 -21.29 8.90
CA MET A 15 0.33 -22.42 8.14
C MET A 15 -0.87 -22.01 7.28
N ASP A 16 -1.76 -21.16 7.79
CA ASP A 16 -2.89 -20.63 7.02
C ASP A 16 -2.41 -19.83 5.81
N ILE A 17 -1.40 -18.97 5.98
CA ILE A 17 -0.79 -18.23 4.87
C ILE A 17 -0.16 -19.17 3.85
N ALA A 18 0.59 -20.18 4.31
CA ALA A 18 1.22 -21.15 3.41
C ALA A 18 0.17 -21.95 2.62
N ASN A 19 -0.95 -22.30 3.23
CA ASN A 19 -2.06 -22.98 2.56
C ASN A 19 -2.71 -22.07 1.50
N LEU A 20 -2.98 -20.81 1.83
CA LEU A 20 -3.52 -19.84 0.87
C LEU A 20 -2.57 -19.65 -0.33
N LEU A 21 -1.27 -19.54 -0.09
CA LEU A 21 -0.28 -19.46 -1.17
C LEU A 21 -0.30 -20.69 -2.07
N ARG A 22 -0.50 -21.89 -1.51
CA ARG A 22 -0.65 -23.12 -2.29
C ARG A 22 -1.94 -23.17 -3.08
N GLU A 23 -3.06 -22.86 -2.45
CA GLU A 23 -4.39 -22.85 -3.09
C GLU A 23 -4.44 -21.87 -4.27
N GLU A 24 -3.77 -20.72 -4.15
CA GLU A 24 -3.67 -19.73 -5.22
C GLU A 24 -2.51 -19.99 -6.21
N GLY A 25 -1.69 -21.03 -6.01
CA GLY A 25 -0.55 -21.35 -6.90
C GLY A 25 0.61 -20.35 -6.84
N LYS A 26 0.81 -19.69 -5.70
CA LYS A 26 1.78 -18.62 -5.44
C LYS A 26 2.89 -19.00 -4.45
N GLU A 27 3.17 -20.30 -4.31
CA GLU A 27 4.20 -20.81 -3.39
C GLU A 27 5.60 -20.25 -3.68
N GLU A 28 5.91 -19.95 -4.96
CA GLU A 28 7.22 -19.43 -5.37
C GLU A 28 7.25 -17.91 -5.60
N LYS A 29 6.16 -17.34 -6.14
CA LYS A 29 6.08 -15.93 -6.53
C LYS A 29 4.65 -15.41 -6.54
N GLY A 30 4.52 -14.09 -6.39
CA GLY A 30 3.24 -13.38 -6.42
C GLY A 30 2.79 -12.90 -5.04
N HIS A 31 1.64 -12.24 -5.01
CA HIS A 31 0.98 -11.77 -3.80
C HIS A 31 -0.39 -12.44 -3.70
N LEU A 32 -0.85 -12.75 -2.48
CA LEU A 32 -2.19 -13.31 -2.27
C LEU A 32 -3.27 -12.42 -2.93
N GLU A 33 -4.29 -13.03 -3.54
CA GLU A 33 -5.33 -12.30 -4.29
C GLU A 33 -6.01 -11.25 -3.41
N HIS A 34 -6.32 -11.59 -2.16
CA HIS A 34 -6.89 -10.63 -1.20
C HIS A 34 -6.00 -9.39 -1.00
N THR A 35 -4.67 -9.55 -1.02
CA THR A 35 -3.75 -8.40 -0.92
C THR A 35 -3.84 -7.52 -2.16
N LEU A 36 -3.92 -8.12 -3.35
CA LEU A 36 -4.06 -7.39 -4.60
C LEU A 36 -5.41 -6.67 -4.69
N HIS A 37 -6.50 -7.29 -4.25
CA HIS A 37 -7.81 -6.65 -4.16
C HIS A 37 -7.78 -5.41 -3.26
N LEU A 38 -7.20 -5.51 -2.05
CA LEU A 38 -7.08 -4.36 -1.15
C LEU A 38 -6.23 -3.24 -1.76
N ILE A 39 -5.14 -3.57 -2.47
CA ILE A 39 -4.34 -2.57 -3.20
C ILE A 39 -5.19 -1.93 -4.32
N GLY A 40 -6.05 -2.71 -4.97
CA GLY A 40 -7.04 -2.23 -5.95
C GLY A 40 -8.01 -1.23 -5.34
N ASP A 41 -8.63 -1.56 -4.21
CA ASP A 41 -9.57 -0.67 -3.51
C ASP A 41 -8.90 0.65 -3.09
N LEU A 42 -7.65 0.56 -2.60
CA LEU A 42 -6.84 1.74 -2.28
C LEU A 42 -6.49 2.56 -3.52
N ASN A 43 -6.22 1.92 -4.66
CA ASN A 43 -6.02 2.61 -5.92
C ASN A 43 -7.29 3.33 -6.39
N ASP A 44 -8.46 2.71 -6.26
CA ASP A 44 -9.73 3.33 -6.61
C ASP A 44 -10.01 4.54 -5.72
N LEU A 45 -9.77 4.44 -4.41
CA LEU A 45 -9.82 5.57 -3.50
C LEU A 45 -8.84 6.68 -3.91
N HIS A 46 -7.59 6.34 -4.24
CA HIS A 46 -6.62 7.30 -4.75
C HIS A 46 -7.17 8.05 -5.97
N LEU A 47 -7.70 7.33 -6.97
CA LEU A 47 -8.27 7.94 -8.19
C LEU A 47 -9.45 8.87 -7.89
N GLN A 48 -10.24 8.58 -6.85
CA GLN A 48 -11.32 9.44 -6.39
C GLN A 48 -10.78 10.70 -5.70
N LEU A 49 -9.80 10.55 -4.80
CA LEU A 49 -9.16 11.69 -4.12
C LEU A 49 -8.42 12.62 -5.10
N MET A 50 -7.93 12.10 -6.24
CA MET A 50 -7.36 12.93 -7.29
C MET A 50 -8.39 13.85 -7.99
N LYS A 51 -9.69 13.64 -7.78
CA LYS A 51 -10.76 14.40 -8.44
C LYS A 51 -11.64 15.19 -7.47
N LEU A 52 -11.95 14.59 -6.33
CA LEU A 52 -12.96 15.12 -5.40
C LEU A 52 -12.39 16.22 -4.50
N PRO A 53 -13.20 17.22 -4.08
CA PRO A 53 -12.73 18.31 -3.21
C PRO A 53 -12.07 17.81 -1.92
N ILE A 54 -12.63 16.77 -1.29
CA ILE A 54 -12.11 16.14 -0.06
C ILE A 54 -10.67 15.65 -0.18
N GLY A 55 -10.19 15.38 -1.40
CA GLY A 55 -8.83 14.96 -1.68
C GLY A 55 -7.83 16.09 -1.91
N GLU A 56 -8.16 17.35 -1.65
CA GLU A 56 -7.26 18.49 -1.88
C GLU A 56 -5.91 18.33 -1.18
N HIS A 57 -5.92 18.02 0.11
CA HIS A 57 -4.68 17.80 0.87
C HIS A 57 -3.91 16.60 0.32
N TYR A 58 -4.60 15.49 0.06
CA TYR A 58 -4.00 14.29 -0.51
C TYR A 58 -3.30 14.55 -1.84
N ARG A 59 -3.91 15.35 -2.73
CA ARG A 59 -3.29 15.76 -4.00
C ARG A 59 -2.00 16.54 -3.79
N GLN A 60 -1.94 17.42 -2.79
CA GLN A 60 -0.71 18.15 -2.47
C GLN A 60 0.40 17.22 -1.96
N THR A 61 0.04 16.22 -1.15
CA THR A 61 0.98 15.17 -0.71
C THR A 61 1.47 14.35 -1.90
N PHE A 62 0.56 13.89 -2.76
CA PHE A 62 0.88 13.06 -3.93
C PHE A 62 1.73 13.81 -4.97
N ALA A 63 1.48 15.10 -5.19
CA ALA A 63 2.25 15.91 -6.13
C ALA A 63 3.76 15.98 -5.79
N ARG A 64 4.15 15.75 -4.52
CA ARG A 64 5.56 15.65 -4.13
C ARG A 64 6.20 14.32 -4.52
N LEU A 65 5.40 13.26 -4.62
CA LEU A 65 5.83 11.93 -5.04
C LEU A 65 5.85 11.79 -6.57
N GLU A 66 4.96 12.48 -7.27
CA GLU A 66 4.76 12.35 -8.72
C GLU A 66 6.06 12.38 -9.56
N PRO A 67 7.04 13.28 -9.29
CA PRO A 67 8.32 13.30 -10.02
C PRO A 67 9.17 12.04 -9.86
N GLU A 68 9.01 11.28 -8.77
CA GLU A 68 9.80 10.07 -8.48
C GLU A 68 9.22 8.81 -9.13
N LEU A 69 7.94 8.83 -9.54
CA LEU A 69 7.24 7.66 -10.08
C LEU A 69 7.94 7.05 -11.31
N PRO A 70 8.44 7.82 -12.31
CA PRO A 70 9.14 7.23 -13.46
C PRO A 70 10.39 6.44 -13.05
N ARG A 71 11.13 6.94 -12.06
CA ARG A 71 12.33 6.29 -11.53
C ARG A 71 11.96 5.01 -10.78
N LEU A 72 10.94 5.07 -9.92
CA LEU A 72 10.42 3.89 -9.23
C LEU A 72 9.99 2.80 -10.20
N ARG A 73 9.27 3.16 -11.28
CA ARG A 73 8.85 2.21 -12.33
C ARG A 73 10.01 1.57 -13.06
N ALA A 74 11.10 2.31 -13.27
CA ALA A 74 12.30 1.77 -13.89
C ALA A 74 12.98 0.70 -13.04
N VAL A 75 12.89 0.80 -11.71
CA VAL A 75 13.52 -0.12 -10.75
C VAL A 75 12.62 -1.29 -10.38
N LEU A 76 11.33 -1.03 -10.14
CA LEU A 76 10.39 -2.01 -9.55
C LEU A 76 9.46 -2.68 -10.56
N GLY A 77 9.32 -2.12 -11.75
CA GLY A 77 8.42 -2.63 -12.80
C GLY A 77 7.44 -1.59 -13.31
N ARG A 78 7.01 -1.77 -14.56
CA ARG A 78 6.21 -0.76 -15.29
C ARG A 78 4.71 -1.05 -15.33
N GLU A 79 4.30 -2.30 -15.18
CA GLU A 79 2.92 -2.76 -15.38
C GLU A 79 2.14 -2.83 -14.05
N MET A 80 1.99 -1.69 -13.38
CA MET A 80 1.22 -1.59 -12.12
C MET A 80 0.73 -0.18 -11.87
N SER A 81 -0.24 0.00 -10.97
CA SER A 81 -0.70 1.32 -10.53
C SER A 81 0.36 2.05 -9.71
N ASP A 82 0.23 3.37 -9.56
CA ASP A 82 1.13 4.15 -8.71
C ASP A 82 1.04 3.73 -7.23
N ILE A 83 -0.15 3.35 -6.78
CA ILE A 83 -0.37 2.87 -5.41
C ILE A 83 0.29 1.51 -5.18
N GLU A 84 0.16 0.57 -6.12
CA GLU A 84 0.86 -0.71 -6.03
C GLU A 84 2.39 -0.51 -6.06
N LEU A 85 2.88 0.39 -6.91
CA LEU A 85 4.29 0.76 -6.98
C LEU A 85 4.82 1.28 -5.64
N CYS A 86 4.05 2.12 -4.95
CA CYS A 86 4.36 2.62 -3.62
C CYS A 86 4.49 1.50 -2.59
N PHE A 87 3.54 0.55 -2.56
CA PHE A 87 3.62 -0.60 -1.66
C PHE A 87 4.83 -1.48 -1.94
N ARG A 88 5.14 -1.72 -3.21
CA ARG A 88 6.35 -2.47 -3.61
C ARG A 88 7.63 -1.74 -3.22
N ALA A 89 7.66 -0.41 -3.28
CA ALA A 89 8.79 0.39 -2.80
C ALA A 89 8.99 0.25 -1.29
N LEU A 90 7.92 0.35 -0.50
CA LEU A 90 7.94 0.14 0.96
C LEU A 90 8.39 -1.28 1.31
N TYR A 91 7.86 -2.29 0.61
CA TYR A 91 8.24 -3.69 0.80
C TYR A 91 9.72 -3.93 0.46
N ALA A 92 10.20 -3.39 -0.66
CA ALA A 92 11.61 -3.47 -1.03
C ALA A 92 12.50 -2.83 0.05
N ALA A 93 12.18 -1.63 0.52
CA ALA A 93 12.92 -0.97 1.59
C ALA A 93 12.95 -1.79 2.88
N MET A 94 11.83 -2.42 3.26
CA MET A 94 11.77 -3.34 4.40
C MET A 94 12.68 -4.55 4.20
N LEU A 95 12.66 -5.20 3.02
CA LEU A 95 13.54 -6.33 2.72
C LEU A 95 15.03 -5.96 2.81
N TYR A 96 15.42 -4.79 2.28
CA TYR A 96 16.80 -4.30 2.40
C TYR A 96 17.20 -4.06 3.84
N ARG A 97 16.29 -3.53 4.67
CA ARG A 97 16.54 -3.34 6.10
C ARG A 97 16.75 -4.67 6.83
N ILE A 98 15.92 -5.68 6.54
CA ILE A 98 16.05 -7.03 7.13
C ILE A 98 17.39 -7.68 6.75
N LYS A 99 17.85 -7.46 5.52
CA LYS A 99 19.16 -7.95 5.04
C LYS A 99 20.36 -7.18 5.61
N GLY A 100 20.14 -6.10 6.38
CA GLY A 100 21.22 -5.24 6.89
C GLY A 100 21.77 -4.25 5.86
N GLU A 101 21.06 -4.03 4.75
CA GLU A 101 21.46 -3.20 3.60
C GLU A 101 20.61 -1.93 3.47
N GLY A 102 20.03 -1.46 4.58
CA GLY A 102 18.98 -0.43 4.63
C GLY A 102 19.30 0.99 4.11
N GLY A 103 20.47 1.20 3.48
CA GLY A 103 20.82 2.44 2.77
C GLY A 103 21.38 2.21 1.36
N LYS A 104 21.36 0.97 0.87
CA LYS A 104 21.88 0.59 -0.46
C LYS A 104 20.77 0.39 -1.50
N SER A 105 19.51 0.61 -1.12
CA SER A 105 18.38 0.41 -2.00
C SER A 105 18.21 1.57 -2.97
N ALA A 106 18.00 1.27 -4.25
CA ALA A 106 17.67 2.25 -5.28
C ALA A 106 16.33 2.97 -5.04
N VAL A 107 15.57 2.58 -4.01
CA VAL A 107 14.31 3.21 -3.60
C VAL A 107 14.38 3.85 -2.21
N SER A 108 15.52 3.81 -1.51
CA SER A 108 15.59 4.22 -0.10
C SER A 108 15.26 5.70 0.12
N ASP A 109 15.67 6.55 -0.80
CA ASP A 109 15.41 7.99 -0.82
C ASP A 109 13.96 8.31 -1.17
N THR A 110 13.29 7.48 -1.98
CA THR A 110 11.87 7.68 -2.30
C THR A 110 10.93 7.47 -1.12
N ILE A 111 11.36 6.75 -0.08
CA ILE A 111 10.51 6.39 1.06
C ILE A 111 10.00 7.63 1.80
N GLU A 112 10.75 8.74 1.78
CA GLU A 112 10.32 10.01 2.38
C GLU A 112 9.10 10.63 1.65
N TYR A 113 8.92 10.33 0.36
CA TYR A 113 7.79 10.77 -0.45
C TYR A 113 6.65 9.74 -0.47
N VAL A 114 7.00 8.45 -0.51
CA VAL A 114 6.03 7.35 -0.56
C VAL A 114 5.27 7.21 0.77
N SER A 115 5.95 7.31 1.91
CA SER A 115 5.33 7.03 3.21
C SER A 115 4.17 7.98 3.55
N PRO A 116 4.29 9.31 3.36
CA PRO A 116 3.18 10.23 3.60
C PRO A 116 1.94 9.92 2.74
N VAL A 117 2.14 9.60 1.46
CA VAL A 117 1.04 9.24 0.54
C VAL A 117 0.29 8.01 1.03
N ILE A 118 1.01 6.94 1.38
CA ILE A 118 0.39 5.70 1.87
C ILE A 118 -0.26 5.89 3.24
N ALA A 119 0.35 6.68 4.13
CA ALA A 119 -0.22 6.99 5.44
C ALA A 119 -1.55 7.74 5.32
N GLU A 120 -1.60 8.78 4.48
CA GLU A 120 -2.81 9.56 4.26
C GLU A 120 -3.90 8.73 3.56
N LEU A 121 -3.52 7.91 2.58
CA LEU A 121 -4.45 7.01 1.89
C LEU A 121 -5.06 5.98 2.84
N ALA A 122 -4.25 5.38 3.72
CA ALA A 122 -4.71 4.41 4.71
C ALA A 122 -5.62 5.04 5.77
N ASP A 123 -5.31 6.26 6.23
CA ASP A 123 -6.16 7.02 7.15
C ASP A 123 -7.53 7.32 6.51
N MET A 124 -7.53 7.82 5.27
CA MET A 124 -8.75 8.09 4.53
C MET A 124 -9.57 6.83 4.28
N TYR A 125 -8.93 5.75 3.85
CA TYR A 125 -9.59 4.45 3.66
C TYR A 125 -10.29 3.98 4.93
N GLY A 126 -9.58 4.04 6.07
CA GLY A 126 -10.16 3.69 7.37
C GLY A 126 -11.35 4.58 7.77
N LYS A 127 -11.32 5.87 7.47
CA LYS A 127 -12.45 6.79 7.73
C LYS A 127 -13.66 6.46 6.86
N VAL A 128 -13.45 6.14 5.59
CA VAL A 128 -14.52 5.74 4.67
C VAL A 128 -15.18 4.44 5.15
N GLU A 129 -14.38 3.42 5.50
CA GLU A 129 -14.88 2.14 6.01
C GLU A 129 -15.70 2.27 7.30
N ARG A 130 -15.35 3.24 8.16
CA ARG A 130 -16.10 3.55 9.39
C ARG A 130 -17.29 4.49 9.18
N GLY A 131 -17.50 5.00 7.97
CA GLY A 131 -18.53 6.00 7.67
C GLY A 131 -18.26 7.38 8.28
N GLU A 132 -17.01 7.66 8.65
CA GLU A 132 -16.56 8.95 9.22
C GLU A 132 -16.25 9.99 8.14
N ALA A 133 -16.02 9.54 6.90
CA ALA A 133 -15.84 10.37 5.73
C ALA A 133 -16.81 9.96 4.62
N ASP A 134 -17.51 10.95 4.05
CA ASP A 134 -18.32 10.79 2.86
C ASP A 134 -17.60 11.48 1.69
N LEU A 135 -17.11 10.68 0.75
CA LEU A 135 -16.32 11.15 -0.39
C LEU A 135 -17.13 12.08 -1.31
N PHE A 136 -18.46 11.97 -1.32
CA PHE A 136 -19.33 12.65 -2.27
C PHE A 136 -20.16 13.78 -1.67
N LYS A 137 -20.02 14.06 -0.38
CA LYS A 137 -20.84 15.03 0.37
C LYS A 137 -20.91 16.42 -0.29
N ASP A 138 -19.78 16.89 -0.84
CA ASP A 138 -19.67 18.23 -1.45
C ASP A 138 -19.90 18.23 -2.98
N THR A 139 -20.29 17.09 -3.57
CA THR A 139 -20.57 16.97 -5.01
C THR A 139 -22.05 16.98 -5.37
N ALA A 140 -22.94 16.94 -4.37
CA ALA A 140 -24.37 17.04 -4.59
C ALA A 140 -24.76 18.50 -4.86
N PRO A 141 -25.41 18.82 -6.00
CA PRO A 141 -25.96 20.16 -6.21
C PRO A 141 -27.02 20.45 -5.14
N GLU A 142 -26.98 21.65 -4.55
CA GLU A 142 -28.07 22.14 -3.70
C GLU A 142 -29.38 22.06 -4.50
N ARG A 143 -30.38 21.36 -3.95
CA ARG A 143 -31.70 21.20 -4.56
C ARG A 143 -32.55 22.44 -4.38
#